data_AF-A0A5P3XBT5-F1
#
_entry.id   AF-A0A5P3XBT5-F1
#
_cell.length_a   1.000
_cell.length_b   1.000
_cell.length_c   1.000
_cell.angle_alpha   90.00
_cell.angle_beta   90.00
_cell.angle_gamma   90.00
#
_symmetry.space_group_name_H-M   'P 1'
#
loop_
_entity.id
_entity.type
_entity.pdbx_description
1 polymer ?
#
loop_
_entity_poly.entity_id
_entity_poly.type
_entity_poly.pdbx_seq_one_letter_code
_entity_poly.pdbx_strand_id
1 'polypeptide(L)' 'MNSLITIREQHNMTQTELARKLGISPQRYNLYEKGKRNLPISIAVKISQIFKISLDEIFLPNN' A
#
# COMPACT_ATOMS: atom_id res chain seq x y z
N MET A 1 8.61 9.14 6.17
CA MET A 1 7.55 8.13 5.97
C MET A 1 6.87 8.45 4.64
N ASN A 2 6.63 7.44 3.80
CA ASN A 2 6.06 7.57 2.47
C ASN A 2 4.62 7.03 2.45
N SER A 3 3.70 7.74 1.81
CA SER A 3 2.33 7.24 1.63
C SER A 3 2.32 6.03 0.68
N LEU A 4 1.31 5.17 0.79
CA LEU A 4 1.10 4.08 -0.17
C LEU A 4 1.01 4.57 -1.62
N ILE A 5 0.45 5.76 -1.84
CA ILE A 5 0.36 6.41 -3.16
C ILE A 5 1.76 6.70 -3.69
N THR A 6 2.59 7.34 -2.86
CA THR A 6 3.96 7.74 -3.22
C THR A 6 4.81 6.52 -3.55
N ILE A 7 4.78 5.47 -2.71
CA ILE A 7 5.52 4.23 -2.95
C ILE A 7 5.08 3.60 -4.28
N ARG A 8 3.78 3.50 -4.51
CA ARG A 8 3.25 2.91 -5.74
C ARG A 8 3.68 3.70 -6.99
N GLU A 9 3.62 5.03 -6.95
CA GLU A 9 3.93 5.91 -8.07
C GLU A 9 5.43 5.95 -8.39
N GLN A 10 6.29 5.93 -7.38
CA GLN A 10 7.75 5.81 -7.57
C GLN A 10 8.14 4.54 -8.32
N HIS A 11 7.31 3.50 -8.22
CA HIS A 11 7.51 2.23 -8.92
C HIS A 11 6.67 2.09 -10.20
N ASN A 12 6.03 3.17 -10.69
CA ASN A 12 5.19 3.19 -11.89
C ASN A 12 4.07 2.15 -11.90
N MET A 13 3.50 1.85 -10.73
CA MET A 13 2.44 0.86 -10.61
C MET A 13 1.06 1.51 -10.55
N THR A 14 0.06 0.87 -11.13
CA THR A 14 -1.34 1.24 -10.92
C THR A 14 -1.90 0.62 -9.63
N GLN A 15 -3.00 1.17 -9.10
CA GLN A 15 -3.68 0.61 -7.94
C GLN A 15 -4.10 -0.85 -8.18
N THR A 16 -4.56 -1.14 -9.40
CA THR A 16 -4.99 -2.49 -9.81
C THR A 16 -3.84 -3.49 -9.83
N GLU A 17 -2.66 -3.10 -10.33
CA GLU A 17 -1.49 -3.98 -10.37
C GLU A 17 -0.96 -4.31 -8.98
N LEU A 18 -0.89 -3.31 -8.09
CA LEU A 18 -0.44 -3.54 -6.73
C LEU A 18 -1.48 -4.36 -5.94
N ALA A 19 -2.76 -4.09 -6.10
CA ALA A 19 -3.83 -4.90 -5.50
C ALA A 19 -3.74 -6.37 -5.92
N ARG A 20 -3.47 -6.64 -7.22
CA ARG A 20 -3.26 -7.99 -7.75
C ARG A 20 -2.07 -8.68 -7.08
N LYS A 21 -0.92 -8.00 -6.96
CA LYS A 21 0.27 -8.54 -6.27
C LYS A 21 0.03 -8.82 -4.79
N LEU A 22 -0.81 -8.00 -4.14
CA LEU A 22 -1.18 -8.18 -2.73
C LEU A 22 -2.25 -9.28 -2.52
N GLY A 23 -2.90 -9.73 -3.59
CA GLY A 23 -3.99 -10.71 -3.54
C GLY A 23 -5.28 -10.12 -2.98
N ILE A 24 -5.57 -8.84 -3.27
CA ILE A 24 -6.76 -8.12 -2.82
C ILE A 24 -7.45 -7.40 -3.98
N SER A 25 -8.68 -6.95 -3.77
CA SER A 25 -9.39 -6.15 -4.77
C SER A 25 -8.80 -4.73 -4.89
N PRO A 26 -8.82 -4.11 -6.08
CA PRO A 26 -8.40 -2.72 -6.26
C PRO A 26 -9.17 -1.74 -5.36
N GLN A 27 -10.45 -2.01 -5.11
CA GLN A 27 -11.29 -1.22 -4.20
C GLN A 27 -10.76 -1.30 -2.76
N ARG A 28 -10.38 -2.50 -2.30
CA ARG A 28 -9.80 -2.69 -0.96
C ARG A 28 -8.48 -1.94 -0.83
N TYR A 29 -7.64 -1.98 -1.87
CA TYR A 29 -6.39 -1.23 -1.91
C TYR A 29 -6.62 0.29 -1.91
N ASN A 30 -7.59 0.79 -2.70
CA ASN A 30 -7.96 2.22 -2.74
C ASN A 30 -8.37 2.76 -1.36
N LEU A 31 -9.07 1.96 -0.55
CA LEU A 31 -9.45 2.35 0.81
C LEU A 31 -8.24 2.53 1.73
N TYR A 32 -7.16 1.77 1.52
CA TYR A 32 -5.91 1.93 2.26
C TYR A 32 -5.19 3.23 1.88
N GLU A 33 -5.06 3.51 0.58
CA GLU A 33 -4.44 4.76 0.11
C GLU A 33 -5.18 6.00 0.60
N LYS A 34 -6.52 5.95 0.69
CA LYS A 34 -7.35 7.06 1.18
C LYS A 34 -7.48 7.15 2.69
N GLY A 35 -6.88 6.23 3.45
CA GLY A 35 -7.04 6.17 4.91
C GLY A 35 -8.48 5.88 5.36
N LYS A 36 -9.33 5.34 4.48
CA LYS A 36 -10.72 4.97 4.81
C LYS A 36 -10.82 3.60 5.46
N ARG A 37 -9.72 2.87 5.51
CA ARG A 37 -9.60 1.56 6.13
C ARG A 37 -8.20 1.37 6.69
N ASN A 38 -8.10 0.81 7.90
CA ASN A 38 -6.83 0.43 8.49
C ASN A 38 -6.13 -0.64 7.63
N LEU A 39 -4.85 -0.41 7.33
CA LEU A 39 -4.01 -1.36 6.64
C LEU A 39 -3.62 -2.48 7.62
N PRO A 40 -3.97 -3.76 7.34
CA PRO A 40 -3.51 -4.86 8.16
C PRO A 40 -1.99 -5.02 8.08
N ILE A 41 -1.36 -5.39 9.19
CA ILE A 41 0.10 -5.65 9.27
C ILE A 41 0.53 -6.66 8.20
N SER A 42 -0.27 -7.70 7.93
CA SER A 42 0.03 -8.68 6.89
C SER A 42 0.10 -8.09 5.47
N ILE A 43 -0.65 -7.03 5.18
CA ILE A 43 -0.55 -6.31 3.91
C ILE A 43 0.66 -5.38 3.94
N ALA A 44 0.92 -4.69 5.05
CA ALA A 44 2.11 -3.85 5.20
C ALA A 44 3.41 -4.65 4.98
N VAL A 45 3.49 -5.87 5.54
CA VAL A 45 4.63 -6.79 5.33
C VAL A 45 4.78 -7.21 3.87
N LYS A 46 3.67 -7.45 3.16
CA LYS A 46 3.75 -7.75 1.72
C LYS A 46 4.24 -6.55 0.91
N ILE A 47 3.80 -5.34 1.26
CA ILE A 47 4.21 -4.10 0.61
C ILE A 47 5.70 -3.86 0.85
N SER A 48 6.19 -4.02 2.08
CA SER A 48 7.62 -3.90 2.38
C SER A 48 8.46 -4.89 1.59
N GLN A 49 8.00 -6.13 1.42
CA GLN A 49 8.67 -7.15 0.60
C GLN A 49 8.66 -6.81 -0.89
N ILE A 50 7.53 -6.32 -1.43
CA ILE A 50 7.41 -5.96 -2.86
C ILE A 50 8.34 -4.80 -3.21
N PHE A 51 8.41 -3.78 -2.36
CA PHE A 51 9.14 -2.55 -2.63
C PHE A 51 10.54 -2.51 -1.99
N LYS A 52 10.90 -3.53 -1.20
CA LYS A 52 12.17 -3.61 -0.45
C LYS A 52 12.42 -2.39 0.45
N ILE A 53 11.36 -1.91 1.10
CA ILE A 53 11.39 -0.79 2.05
C ILE A 53 11.17 -1.31 3.47
N SER A 54 11.54 -0.54 4.49
CA SER A 54 11.20 -0.88 5.87
C SER A 54 9.70 -0.70 6.15
N LEU A 55 9.16 -1.38 7.16
CA LEU A 55 7.75 -1.17 7.58
C LEU A 55 7.53 0.25 8.11
N ASP A 56 8.52 0.82 8.77
CA ASP A 56 8.51 2.18 9.33
C ASP A 56 8.42 3.27 8.25
N GLU A 57 8.75 2.92 7.00
CA GLU A 57 8.59 3.82 5.86
C GLU A 57 7.14 3.88 5.35
N ILE A 58 6.25 2.96 5.73
CA ILE A 58 4.86 2.94 5.26
C ILE A 58 4.00 3.87 6.12
N PHE A 59 3.62 5.02 5.57
CA PHE A 59 2.67 5.96 6.19
C PHE A 59 1.22 5.67 5.78
N LEU A 60 0.32 5.67 6.76
CA LEU A 60 -1.12 5.65 6.53
C LEU A 60 -1.70 7.01 6.94
N PRO A 61 -2.45 7.70 6.05
CA PRO A 61 -3.23 8.84 6.48
C PRO A 61 -4.29 8.37 7.49
N ASN A 62 -4.20 8.87 8.72
CA ASN A 62 -5.28 8.72 9.70
C ASN A 62 -6.37 9.74 9.32
N ASN A 63 -7.60 9.28 9.08
CA ASN A 63 -8.80 10.13 9.12
C ASN A 63 -9.33 10.18 10.55
#